data_AF-A0A101VZ34-F1
#
_entry.id   AF-A0A101VZ34-F1
#
_cell.length_a   1.000
_cell.length_b   1.000
_cell.length_c   1.000
_cell.angle_alpha   90.00
_cell.angle_beta   90.00
_cell.angle_gamma   90.00
#
_symmetry.space_group_name_H-M   'P 1'
#
loop_
_entity.id
_entity.type
_entity.pdbx_description
1 polymer ?
#
loop_
_entity_poly.entity_id
_entity_poly.type
_entity_poly.pdbx_seq_one_letter_code
_entity_poly.pdbx_strand_id
1 'polypeptide(L)' 'MRKITTAEMLQFRELLQMETISLAKAKAMGTLIEDDELNSLSISGIQAAEGRIKGLQQFINENDIVSMGVN' A
#
# COMPACT_ATOMS: atom_id res chain seq x y z
N MET A 1 -8.77 19.80 4.83
CA MET A 1 -7.54 19.08 4.41
C MET A 1 -6.82 19.94 3.39
N ARG A 2 -5.48 20.02 3.45
CA ARG A 2 -4.68 20.76 2.46
C ARG A 2 -4.85 20.12 1.08
N LYS A 3 -4.87 20.91 0.01
CA LYS A 3 -4.87 20.37 -1.37
C LYS A 3 -3.57 19.60 -1.61
N ILE A 4 -3.70 18.35 -2.05
CA ILE A 4 -2.59 17.52 -2.50
C ILE A 4 -2.16 18.03 -3.87
N THR A 5 -0.87 18.34 -4.01
CA THR A 5 -0.26 18.73 -5.28
C THR A 5 -0.11 17.52 -6.20
N THR A 6 0.03 17.75 -7.51
CA THR A 6 0.29 16.67 -8.47
C THR A 6 1.56 15.88 -8.13
N ALA A 7 2.60 16.55 -7.62
CA ALA A 7 3.84 15.90 -7.21
C ALA A 7 3.65 14.98 -5.99
N GLU A 8 2.90 15.43 -4.97
CA GLU A 8 2.55 14.60 -3.81
C GLU A 8 1.67 13.41 -4.23
N MET A 9 0.70 13.62 -5.13
CA MET A 9 -0.14 12.54 -5.66
C MET A 9 0.69 11.48 -6.42
N LEU A 10 1.67 11.90 -7.21
CA LEU A 10 2.59 10.99 -7.88
C LEU A 10 3.38 10.14 -6.87
N GLN A 11 3.91 10.78 -5.81
CA GLN A 11 4.64 10.08 -4.75
C GLN A 11 3.74 9.05 -4.02
N PHE A 12 2.47 9.36 -3.76
CA PHE A 12 1.55 8.40 -3.16
C PHE A 12 1.29 7.19 -4.07
N ARG A 13 1.18 7.42 -5.39
CA ARG A 13 1.02 6.32 -6.37
C ARG A 13 2.27 5.45 -6.44
N GLU A 14 3.46 6.05 -6.40
CA GLU A 14 4.73 5.32 -6.33
C GLU A 14 4.83 4.49 -5.04
N LEU A 15 4.48 5.06 -3.89
CA LEU A 15 4.43 4.34 -2.61
C LEU A 15 3.45 3.16 -2.66
N LEU A 16 2.26 3.36 -3.23
CA LEU A 16 1.28 2.29 -3.41
C LEU A 16 1.82 1.15 -4.28
N GLN A 17 2.51 1.49 -5.37
CA GLN A 17 3.14 0.50 -6.24
C GLN A 17 4.25 -0.28 -5.51
N MET A 18 5.13 0.42 -4.80
CA MET A 18 6.21 -0.19 -4.02
C MET A 18 5.67 -1.15 -2.95
N GLU A 19 4.64 -0.73 -2.22
CA GLU A 19 4.03 -1.54 -1.17
C GLU A 19 3.36 -2.79 -1.77
N THR A 20 2.67 -2.65 -2.90
CA THR A 20 2.03 -3.76 -3.60
C THR A 20 3.05 -4.80 -4.08
N ILE A 21 4.16 -4.36 -4.66
CA ILE A 21 5.26 -5.24 -5.06
C ILE A 21 5.88 -5.94 -3.84
N SER A 22 6.05 -5.20 -2.74
CA SER A 22 6.63 -5.74 -1.51
C SER A 22 5.73 -6.78 -0.86
N LEU A 23 4.40 -6.58 -0.86
CA LEU A 23 3.43 -7.56 -0.41
C LEU A 23 3.49 -8.85 -1.24
N ALA A 24 3.59 -8.73 -2.57
CA ALA A 24 3.70 -9.90 -3.44
C ALA A 24 4.95 -10.72 -3.13
N LYS A 25 6.09 -10.05 -2.89
CA LYS A 25 7.34 -10.69 -2.44
C LYS A 25 7.19 -11.35 -1.07
N ALA A 26 6.61 -10.65 -0.10
CA ALA A 26 6.40 -11.18 1.25
C ALA A 26 5.53 -12.44 1.24
N LYS A 27 4.45 -12.47 0.46
CA LYS A 27 3.60 -13.66 0.28
C LYS A 27 4.36 -14.82 -0.36
N ALA A 28 5.15 -14.54 -1.39
CA ALA A 28 5.97 -15.57 -2.05
C ALA A 28 7.06 -16.13 -1.13
N MET A 29 7.70 -15.27 -0.32
CA MET A 29 8.72 -15.70 0.64
C MET A 29 8.12 -16.42 1.85
N GLY A 30 6.93 -16.04 2.28
CA GLY A 30 6.24 -16.66 3.42
C GLY A 30 6.01 -18.16 3.26
N THR A 31 5.85 -18.66 2.02
CA THR A 31 5.68 -20.11 1.77
C THR A 31 6.96 -20.91 1.97
N LEU A 32 8.10 -20.26 2.15
CA LEU A 32 9.41 -20.89 2.38
C LEU A 32 9.81 -20.88 3.87
N ILE A 33 8.99 -20.28 4.74
CA ILE A 33 9.28 -20.18 6.17
C ILE A 33 8.78 -21.45 6.87
N GLU A 34 9.71 -22.22 7.43
CA GLU A 34 9.41 -23.45 8.16
C GLU A 34 9.26 -23.23 9.67
N ASP A 35 9.83 -22.15 10.20
CA ASP A 35 9.72 -21.80 11.62
C ASP A 35 8.36 -21.16 11.92
N ASP A 36 7.61 -21.76 12.85
CA ASP A 36 6.22 -21.38 13.13
C ASP A 36 6.10 -19.95 13.70
N GLU A 37 7.02 -19.55 14.57
CA GLU A 37 7.01 -18.20 15.16
C GLU A 37 7.32 -17.14 14.10
N LEU A 38 8.33 -17.41 13.25
CA LEU A 38 8.69 -16.55 12.13
C LEU A 38 7.57 -16.48 11.08
N ASN A 39 6.87 -17.59 10.83
CA ASN A 39 5.74 -17.64 9.90
C ASN A 39 4.57 -16.79 10.44
N SER A 40 4.25 -16.92 11.72
CA SER A 40 3.22 -16.10 12.38
C SER A 40 3.53 -14.61 12.31
N LEU A 41 4.79 -14.23 12.55
CA LEU A 41 5.24 -12.85 12.39
C LEU A 41 5.14 -12.37 10.93
N SER A 42 5.51 -13.21 9.96
CA SER A 42 5.40 -12.92 8.53
C SER A 42 3.95 -12.69 8.11
N ILE A 43 3.01 -13.53 8.56
CA ILE A 43 1.57 -13.37 8.30
C ILE A 43 1.07 -12.03 8.85
N SER A 44 1.48 -11.67 10.07
CA SER A 44 1.12 -10.39 10.69
C SER A 44 1.65 -9.20 9.88
N GLY A 45 2.90 -9.30 9.38
CA GLY A 45 3.50 -8.30 8.49
C GLY A 45 2.76 -8.16 7.15
N ILE A 46 2.35 -9.29 6.55
CA ILE A 46 1.54 -9.33 5.33
C ILE A 46 0.20 -8.63 5.53
N GLN A 47 -0.50 -8.92 6.63
CA GLN A 47 -1.78 -8.27 6.97
C GLN A 47 -1.61 -6.75 7.17
N ALA A 48 -0.53 -6.33 7.83
CA ALA A 48 -0.22 -4.92 8.00
C ALA A 48 0.05 -4.21 6.66
N ALA A 49 0.76 -4.87 5.74
CA ALA A 49 0.99 -4.36 4.38
C ALA A 49 -0.31 -4.24 3.57
N GLU A 50 -1.21 -5.23 3.66
CA GLU A 50 -2.54 -5.15 3.05
C GLU A 50 -3.35 -3.97 3.60
N GLY A 51 -3.26 -3.71 4.91
CA GLY A 51 -3.87 -2.54 5.53
C GLY A 51 -3.33 -1.22 4.97
N ARG A 52 -2.00 -1.10 4.82
CA ARG A 52 -1.36 0.09 4.22
C ARG A 52 -1.78 0.30 2.77
N ILE A 53 -1.82 -0.75 1.97
CA ILE A 53 -2.28 -0.69 0.57
C ILE A 53 -3.72 -0.17 0.50
N LYS A 54 -4.64 -0.73 1.30
CA LYS A 54 -6.03 -0.26 1.34
C LYS A 54 -6.13 1.19 1.76
N GLY A 55 -5.40 1.61 2.79
CA GLY A 55 -5.36 2.99 3.25
C GLY A 55 -4.85 3.95 2.18
N LEU A 56 -3.76 3.59 1.48
CA LEU A 56 -3.21 4.39 0.38
C LEU A 56 -4.18 4.47 -0.80
N GLN A 57 -4.81 3.37 -1.19
CA GLN A 57 -5.82 3.35 -2.25
C GLN A 57 -7.01 4.25 -1.91
N GLN A 58 -7.53 4.15 -0.68
CA GLN A 58 -8.63 4.98 -0.21
C GLN A 58 -8.23 6.46 -0.24
N PHE A 59 -7.07 6.80 0.33
CA PHE A 59 -6.58 8.17 0.36
C PHE A 59 -6.40 8.75 -1.04
N ILE A 60 -5.80 8.00 -1.96
CA ILE A 60 -5.66 8.42 -3.36
C ILE A 60 -7.04 8.66 -3.97
N ASN A 61 -7.96 7.69 -3.88
CA ASN A 61 -9.29 7.82 -4.47
C ASN A 61 -10.07 9.04 -3.93
N GLU A 62 -10.02 9.27 -2.62
CA GLU A 62 -10.68 10.41 -1.98
C GLU A 62 -10.11 11.77 -2.44
N ASN A 63 -8.83 11.82 -2.82
CA ASN A 63 -8.15 13.06 -3.21
C ASN A 63 -7.99 13.22 -4.74
N ASP A 64 -8.09 12.15 -5.53
CA ASP A 64 -8.01 12.17 -7.00
C ASP A 64 -9.34 12.66 -7.63
N ILE A 65 -10.48 12.36 -6.98
CA ILE A 65 -11.81 12.86 -7.39
C ILE A 65 -11.87 14.40 -7.32
N VAL A 66 -11.04 15.04 -6.48
CA VAL A 66 -11.01 16.50 -6.31
C VAL A 66 -10.31 17.21 -7.49
N SER A 67 -9.61 16.49 -8.36
CA SER A 67 -8.91 17.06 -9.54
C SER A 67 -9.76 17.09 -10.81
N MET A 68 -10.86 16.35 -10.91
CA MET A 68 -11.68 16.25 -12.13
C MET A 68 -12.87 17.22 -12.17
N GLY A 69 -13.08 18.01 -11.12
CA GLY A 69 -14.12 19.03 -11.09
C GLY A 69 -13.54 20.44 -11.08
N VAL A 70 -13.02 20.91 -12.21
CA VAL A 70 -13.23 22.25 -12.82
C VAL A 70 -12.45 22.27 -14.15
N ASN A 71 -13.16 22.12 -15.27
CA ASN A 71 -13.01 22.87 -16.53
C ASN A 71 -14.10 22.43 -17.51
#